data_AF-A0A8S3CPH4-F1
#
_entry.id   AF-A0A8S3CPH4-F1
#
_cell.length_a   1.000
_cell.length_b   1.000
_cell.length_c   1.000
_cell.angle_alpha   90.00
_cell.angle_beta   90.00
_cell.angle_gamma   90.00
#
_symmetry.space_group_name_H-M   'P 1'
#
loop_
_entity.id
_entity.type
_entity.pdbx_description
1 polymer ?
#
loop_
_entity_poly.entity_id
_entity_poly.type
_entity_poly.pdbx_seq_one_letter_code
_entity_poly.pdbx_strand_id
1 'polypeptide(L)'
;AFEADLEGILLLSEEEISINFYMFFGGTNFGFTSGAHHFPSRQYKPLVTSYDYDAPLNEAGDPTPKYYAIRRVLEKFYSKHPELYVLNNDRSHKYGHSLPTIPPSSTKTSYGTIQISGYKTFEQILADDLLTVTTKLTNGPKSMEQLSVNNKSGASQGFILYTVKDILSLTKGLACQVNVTAVADNAVVLANGQAIFQSLPSINQFQFDLPAKAENLSILVENMGRINFGPMLDRSRKGLLDKVLINGKIEIKEWIVHVLEFRQGTSNINGWKPMQTTPDATNILQNGPRLFLATFPIDNQQLIGDTNLNLDFDWSKGVAFCNGFNLGRYWNVGPQRTLYIPAQLLVKGVNQIQIFELYTYGSNLTLVDTPLLNQG
;
A
#
# COMPACT_ATOMS: atom_id res chain seq x y z
N ALA A 1 -11.92 5.69 -30.96
CA ALA A 1 -10.72 6.54 -30.83
C ALA A 1 -9.47 5.65 -30.89
N PHE A 2 -9.09 4.97 -29.81
CA PHE A 2 -7.84 4.18 -29.73
C PHE A 2 -7.52 3.29 -30.95
N GLU A 3 -8.45 2.43 -31.41
CA GLU A 3 -8.20 1.56 -32.57
C GLU A 3 -7.91 2.35 -33.86
N ALA A 4 -8.69 3.40 -34.11
CA ALA A 4 -8.52 4.26 -35.28
C ALA A 4 -7.19 5.05 -35.23
N ASP A 5 -6.79 5.52 -34.03
CA ASP A 5 -5.51 6.21 -33.85
C ASP A 5 -4.34 5.26 -34.15
N LEU A 6 -4.43 4.01 -33.66
CA LEU A 6 -3.42 2.99 -33.92
C LEU A 6 -3.36 2.58 -35.41
N GLU A 7 -4.51 2.48 -36.09
CA GLU A 7 -4.57 2.28 -37.54
C GLU A 7 -3.93 3.45 -38.29
N GLY A 8 -4.16 4.69 -37.85
CA GLY A 8 -3.52 5.87 -38.43
C GLY A 8 -1.99 5.79 -38.37
N ILE A 9 -1.45 5.37 -37.23
CA ILE A 9 0.00 5.24 -37.05
C ILE A 9 0.58 4.07 -37.85
N LEU A 10 -0.03 2.89 -37.78
CA LEU A 10 0.56 1.66 -38.33
C LEU A 10 0.19 1.39 -39.80
N LEU A 11 -0.95 1.86 -40.28
CA LEU A 11 -1.48 1.49 -41.60
C LEU A 11 -1.55 2.64 -42.60
N LEU A 12 -1.53 3.90 -42.13
CA LEU A 12 -1.74 5.10 -42.95
C LEU A 12 -0.53 6.05 -42.96
N SER A 13 0.45 5.84 -42.09
CA SER A 13 1.71 6.59 -42.08
C SER A 13 2.58 6.22 -43.29
N GLU A 14 3.20 7.21 -43.91
CA GLU A 14 4.26 7.01 -44.93
C GLU A 14 5.63 6.68 -44.30
N GLU A 15 5.78 6.95 -43.00
CA GLU A 15 7.00 6.69 -42.23
C GLU A 15 6.96 5.32 -41.54
N GLU A 16 8.12 4.66 -41.43
CA GLU A 16 8.30 3.43 -40.65
C GLU A 16 8.35 3.72 -39.15
N ILE A 17 7.20 3.68 -38.48
CA ILE A 17 7.08 4.01 -37.06
C ILE A 17 7.15 2.75 -36.19
N SER A 18 8.04 2.75 -35.20
CA SER A 18 8.06 1.77 -34.12
C SER A 18 7.25 2.25 -32.91
N ILE A 19 6.47 1.36 -32.30
CA ILE A 19 5.61 1.67 -31.14
C ILE A 19 6.01 0.83 -29.93
N ASN A 20 5.99 1.44 -28.75
CA ASN A 20 6.05 0.75 -27.47
C ASN A 20 4.81 1.12 -26.63
N PHE A 21 4.02 0.12 -26.23
CA PHE A 21 2.84 0.34 -25.39
C PHE A 21 3.25 0.52 -23.92
N TYR A 22 3.12 1.74 -23.40
CA TYR A 22 3.29 2.02 -21.98
C TYR A 22 1.91 2.24 -21.33
N MET A 23 1.39 1.31 -20.53
CA MET A 23 1.83 -0.07 -20.29
C MET A 23 1.10 -1.05 -21.22
N PHE A 24 1.76 -2.13 -21.68
CA PHE A 24 1.08 -3.28 -22.28
C PHE A 24 0.39 -4.15 -21.22
N PHE A 25 1.06 -4.33 -20.09
CA PHE A 25 0.57 -4.91 -18.85
C PHE A 25 1.25 -4.18 -17.71
N GLY A 26 0.46 -3.62 -16.79
CA GLY A 26 1.01 -2.90 -15.63
C GLY A 26 1.07 -3.77 -14.37
N GLY A 27 -0.01 -4.48 -14.03
CA GLY A 27 -0.06 -5.39 -12.88
C GLY A 27 -0.33 -4.67 -11.56
N THR A 28 0.46 -4.97 -10.52
CA THR A 28 0.24 -4.48 -9.15
C THR A 28 1.53 -3.97 -8.52
N ASN A 29 1.46 -2.83 -7.85
CA ASN A 29 2.51 -2.31 -6.97
C ASN A 29 2.45 -3.00 -5.59
N PHE A 30 2.79 -4.29 -5.50
CA PHE A 30 2.72 -5.04 -4.25
C PHE A 30 3.55 -4.41 -3.11
N GLY A 31 3.14 -4.67 -1.87
CA GLY A 31 3.80 -4.16 -0.69
C GLY A 31 3.89 -2.63 -0.64
N PHE A 32 5.07 -2.12 -0.33
CA PHE A 32 5.31 -0.67 -0.24
C PHE A 32 6.01 -0.11 -1.48
N THR A 33 5.86 -0.77 -2.63
CA THR A 33 6.56 -0.40 -3.87
C THR A 33 5.89 0.73 -4.64
N SER A 34 4.64 1.07 -4.33
CA SER A 34 3.97 2.20 -4.95
C SER A 34 4.74 3.50 -4.71
N GLY A 35 4.89 4.29 -5.77
CA GLY A 35 5.55 5.60 -5.71
C GLY A 35 4.58 6.73 -5.40
N ALA A 36 5.01 7.94 -5.69
CA ALA A 36 4.19 9.14 -5.58
C ALA A 36 4.58 10.17 -6.65
N HIS A 37 3.65 11.07 -6.93
CA HIS A 37 3.92 12.26 -7.74
C HIS A 37 3.97 13.51 -6.86
N HIS A 38 4.73 14.49 -7.32
CA HIS A 38 4.71 15.83 -6.76
C HIS A 38 4.59 16.85 -7.89
N PHE A 39 3.39 17.38 -8.08
CA PHE A 39 3.14 18.42 -9.09
C PHE A 39 3.20 19.81 -8.47
N PRO A 40 3.76 20.83 -9.15
CA PRO A 40 3.85 22.20 -8.64
C PRO A 40 2.51 22.77 -8.15
N SER A 41 1.39 22.36 -8.75
CA SER A 41 0.03 22.82 -8.43
C SER A 41 -0.80 21.90 -7.55
N ARG A 42 -0.35 20.65 -7.27
CA ARG A 42 -1.19 19.62 -6.60
C ARG A 42 -0.57 18.94 -5.38
N GLN A 43 0.57 19.44 -4.87
CA GLN A 43 1.28 18.88 -3.70
C GLN A 43 1.62 17.38 -3.89
N TYR A 44 2.06 16.71 -2.82
CA TYR A 44 2.35 15.27 -2.80
C TYR A 44 1.08 14.44 -3.05
N LYS A 45 1.17 13.44 -3.94
CA LYS A 45 0.09 12.51 -4.27
C LYS A 45 0.63 11.07 -4.34
N PRO A 46 0.30 10.20 -3.37
CA PRO A 46 0.70 8.80 -3.41
C PRO A 46 -0.05 8.05 -4.52
N LEU A 47 0.62 7.10 -5.16
CA LEU A 47 0.01 6.21 -6.14
C LEU A 47 -0.70 5.06 -5.43
N VAL A 48 -1.80 4.60 -6.04
CA VAL A 48 -2.56 3.43 -5.58
C VAL A 48 -1.77 2.14 -5.78
N THR A 49 -2.24 1.05 -5.17
CA THR A 49 -1.59 -0.26 -5.25
C THR A 49 -1.81 -0.89 -6.62
N SER A 50 -3.01 -0.78 -7.19
CA SER A 50 -3.27 -1.27 -8.54
C SER A 50 -2.43 -0.50 -9.56
N TYR A 51 -1.81 -1.23 -10.47
CA TYR A 51 -1.13 -0.68 -11.64
C TYR A 51 -1.79 -1.21 -12.92
N ASP A 52 -3.11 -1.44 -12.87
CA ASP A 52 -3.93 -1.85 -14.03
C ASP A 52 -3.66 -0.96 -15.26
N TYR A 53 -3.53 0.35 -15.03
CA TYR A 53 -3.14 1.35 -16.02
C TYR A 53 -4.15 1.52 -17.18
N ASP A 54 -5.33 0.88 -17.13
CA ASP A 54 -6.18 0.70 -18.32
C ASP A 54 -5.36 0.12 -19.49
N ALA A 55 -4.44 -0.80 -19.17
CA ALA A 55 -3.56 -1.42 -20.14
C ALA A 55 -4.33 -2.44 -21.02
N PRO A 56 -3.74 -2.86 -22.16
CA PRO A 56 -4.27 -3.97 -22.96
C PRO A 56 -4.57 -5.22 -22.12
N LEU A 57 -3.70 -5.57 -21.18
CA LEU A 57 -3.99 -6.59 -20.16
C LEU A 57 -4.34 -5.90 -18.84
N ASN A 58 -5.45 -6.30 -18.21
CA ASN A 58 -5.86 -5.76 -16.90
C ASN A 58 -4.88 -6.19 -15.78
N GLU A 59 -5.09 -5.73 -14.54
CA GLU A 59 -4.25 -6.06 -13.38
C GLU A 59 -4.01 -7.56 -13.16
N ALA A 60 -5.00 -8.41 -13.49
CA ALA A 60 -4.91 -9.87 -13.37
C ALA A 60 -4.35 -10.56 -14.64
N GLY A 61 -3.93 -9.79 -15.64
CA GLY A 61 -3.35 -10.29 -16.89
C GLY A 61 -4.38 -10.70 -17.96
N ASP A 62 -5.67 -10.42 -17.75
CA ASP A 62 -6.71 -10.79 -18.71
C ASP A 62 -6.76 -9.82 -19.90
N PRO A 63 -6.93 -10.31 -21.14
CA PRO A 63 -7.13 -9.48 -22.32
C PRO A 63 -8.37 -8.58 -22.22
N THR A 64 -8.18 -7.27 -22.40
CA THR A 64 -9.28 -6.28 -22.42
C THR A 64 -9.76 -6.02 -23.85
N PRO A 65 -10.88 -5.29 -24.05
CA PRO A 65 -11.25 -4.79 -25.38
C PRO A 65 -10.11 -4.05 -26.10
N LYS A 66 -9.21 -3.38 -25.36
CA LYS A 66 -8.03 -2.69 -25.90
C LYS A 66 -7.00 -3.67 -26.46
N TYR A 67 -6.76 -4.81 -25.80
CA TYR A 67 -5.91 -5.89 -26.36
C TYR A 67 -6.45 -6.40 -27.69
N TYR A 68 -7.75 -6.69 -27.76
CA TYR A 68 -8.36 -7.21 -28.99
C TYR A 68 -8.33 -6.17 -30.13
N ALA A 69 -8.45 -4.88 -29.82
CA ALA A 69 -8.27 -3.81 -30.80
C ALA A 69 -6.84 -3.78 -31.35
N ILE A 70 -5.82 -3.83 -30.48
CA ILE A 70 -4.41 -3.91 -30.92
C ILE A 70 -4.21 -5.12 -31.82
N ARG A 71 -4.72 -6.29 -31.42
CA ARG A 71 -4.60 -7.53 -32.17
C ARG A 71 -5.15 -7.39 -33.59
N ARG A 72 -6.35 -6.82 -33.75
CA ARG A 72 -6.96 -6.58 -35.07
C ARG A 72 -6.12 -5.67 -35.96
N VAL A 73 -5.57 -4.59 -35.40
CA VAL A 73 -4.72 -3.67 -36.18
C VAL A 73 -3.42 -4.36 -36.61
N LEU A 74 -2.81 -5.14 -35.73
CA LEU A 74 -1.61 -5.93 -36.07
C LEU A 74 -1.90 -7.00 -37.14
N GLU A 75 -3.06 -7.67 -37.10
CA GLU A 75 -3.48 -8.60 -38.15
C GLU A 75 -3.59 -7.91 -39.52
N LYS A 76 -4.17 -6.70 -39.56
CA LYS A 76 -4.22 -5.88 -40.78
C LYS A 76 -2.83 -5.45 -41.25
N PHE A 77 -1.96 -5.06 -40.32
CA PHE A 77 -0.59 -4.64 -40.59
C PHE A 77 0.20 -5.78 -41.26
N TYR A 78 0.29 -6.95 -40.62
CA TYR A 78 1.02 -8.09 -41.19
C TYR A 78 0.41 -8.62 -42.49
N SER A 79 -0.90 -8.44 -42.70
CA SER A 79 -1.54 -8.78 -43.98
C SER A 79 -1.12 -7.84 -45.12
N LYS A 80 -0.84 -6.56 -44.82
CA LYS A 80 -0.31 -5.59 -45.80
C LYS A 80 1.21 -5.71 -46.00
N HIS A 81 1.92 -6.32 -45.05
CA HIS A 81 3.37 -6.45 -45.01
C HIS A 81 3.82 -7.93 -44.97
N PRO A 82 3.59 -8.71 -46.04
CA PRO A 82 3.94 -10.14 -46.11
C PRO A 82 5.45 -10.40 -46.13
N GLU A 83 6.28 -9.38 -46.28
CA GLU A 83 7.74 -9.45 -46.08
C GLU A 83 8.12 -9.51 -44.60
N LEU A 84 7.23 -9.08 -43.70
CA LEU A 84 7.46 -9.07 -42.27
C LEU A 84 6.93 -10.36 -41.63
N TYR A 85 7.62 -10.81 -40.58
CA TYR A 85 7.28 -12.02 -39.83
C TYR A 85 7.03 -11.72 -38.36
N VAL A 86 6.06 -12.41 -37.78
CA VAL A 86 5.83 -12.44 -36.34
C VAL A 86 6.81 -13.43 -35.71
N LEU A 87 7.60 -12.95 -34.76
CA LEU A 87 8.57 -13.77 -34.01
C LEU A 87 8.03 -14.09 -32.62
N ASN A 88 8.39 -15.25 -32.09
CA ASN A 88 8.26 -15.53 -30.66
C ASN A 88 9.28 -14.72 -29.84
N ASN A 89 9.15 -14.78 -28.50
CA ASN A 89 9.91 -13.93 -27.58
C ASN A 89 11.44 -14.08 -27.69
N ASP A 90 11.93 -15.32 -27.89
CA ASP A 90 13.36 -15.62 -28.05
C ASP A 90 13.83 -15.54 -29.52
N ARG A 91 12.95 -15.12 -30.44
CA ARG A 91 13.17 -15.04 -31.89
C ARG A 91 13.56 -16.37 -32.55
N SER A 92 13.37 -17.50 -31.86
CA SER A 92 13.69 -18.84 -32.38
C SER A 92 12.61 -19.41 -33.32
N HIS A 93 11.39 -18.89 -33.23
CA HIS A 93 10.23 -19.35 -34.00
C HIS A 93 9.59 -18.21 -34.79
N LYS A 94 9.30 -18.49 -36.07
CA LYS A 94 8.56 -17.60 -36.96
C LYS A 94 7.13 -18.09 -37.07
N TYR A 95 6.17 -17.33 -36.54
CA TYR A 95 4.74 -17.62 -36.72
C TYR A 95 4.22 -17.27 -38.13
N GLY A 96 5.10 -16.83 -39.04
CA GLY A 96 4.71 -16.31 -40.35
C GLY A 96 3.98 -14.98 -40.19
N HIS A 97 2.77 -14.91 -40.75
CA HIS A 97 1.89 -13.72 -40.69
C HIS A 97 0.75 -13.85 -39.67
N SER A 98 0.60 -15.03 -39.05
CA SER A 98 -0.49 -15.29 -38.11
C SER A 98 -0.07 -14.91 -36.69
N LEU A 99 -0.92 -14.16 -35.99
CA LEU A 99 -0.70 -13.87 -34.58
C LEU A 99 -0.91 -15.13 -33.72
N PRO A 100 -0.09 -15.37 -32.68
CA PRO A 100 -0.22 -16.53 -31.79
C PRO A 100 -1.61 -16.64 -31.16
N THR A 101 -2.00 -17.86 -30.76
CA THR A 101 -3.24 -18.07 -30.00
C THR A 101 -3.15 -17.40 -28.63
N ILE A 102 -4.29 -16.92 -28.13
CA ILE A 102 -4.38 -16.27 -26.82
C ILE A 102 -4.46 -17.38 -25.75
N PRO A 103 -3.58 -17.38 -24.74
CA PRO A 103 -3.70 -18.30 -23.61
C PRO A 103 -5.02 -18.09 -22.85
N PRO A 104 -5.59 -19.13 -22.22
CA PRO A 104 -6.77 -18.96 -21.37
C PRO A 104 -6.43 -18.07 -20.16
N SER A 105 -7.37 -17.20 -19.80
CA SER A 105 -7.33 -16.41 -18.57
C SER A 105 -7.28 -17.29 -17.31
N SER A 106 -6.65 -16.78 -16.25
CA SER A 106 -6.68 -17.44 -14.94
C SER A 106 -8.10 -17.47 -14.37
N THR A 107 -8.45 -18.54 -13.66
CA THR A 107 -9.72 -18.65 -12.94
C THR A 107 -9.81 -17.58 -11.86
N LYS A 108 -10.94 -16.86 -11.81
CA LYS A 108 -11.26 -15.90 -10.74
C LYS A 108 -12.28 -16.53 -9.80
N THR A 109 -12.05 -16.44 -8.48
CA THR A 109 -12.86 -17.11 -7.46
C THR A 109 -13.31 -16.12 -6.39
N SER A 110 -14.60 -16.15 -6.07
CA SER A 110 -15.16 -15.51 -4.88
C SER A 110 -15.13 -16.50 -3.71
N TYR A 111 -14.47 -16.13 -2.62
CA TYR A 111 -14.46 -16.92 -1.38
C TYR A 111 -15.45 -16.37 -0.34
N GLY A 112 -16.22 -15.35 -0.70
CA GLY A 112 -17.28 -14.79 0.13
C GLY A 112 -16.76 -14.01 1.33
N THR A 113 -17.63 -13.88 2.33
CA THR A 113 -17.35 -13.11 3.56
C THR A 113 -16.66 -13.98 4.60
N ILE A 114 -15.56 -13.46 5.17
CA ILE A 114 -14.73 -14.11 6.18
C ILE A 114 -14.75 -13.24 7.43
N GLN A 115 -14.97 -13.89 8.59
CA GLN A 115 -14.95 -13.22 9.88
C GLN A 115 -13.50 -12.94 10.32
N ILE A 116 -13.28 -11.80 10.99
CA ILE A 116 -12.05 -11.58 11.74
C ILE A 116 -12.02 -12.57 12.92
N SER A 117 -10.98 -13.39 12.99
CA SER A 117 -10.79 -14.42 14.03
C SER A 117 -9.98 -13.91 15.21
N GLY A 118 -9.14 -12.89 15.02
CA GLY A 118 -8.39 -12.29 16.12
C GLY A 118 -7.65 -11.01 15.75
N TYR A 119 -7.00 -10.41 16.75
CA TYR A 119 -6.24 -9.18 16.59
C TYR A 119 -5.02 -9.10 17.52
N LYS A 120 -4.09 -8.21 17.19
CA LYS A 120 -3.04 -7.70 18.09
C LYS A 120 -3.23 -6.21 18.30
N THR A 121 -3.09 -5.80 19.56
CA THR A 121 -3.04 -4.38 19.95
C THR A 121 -1.74 -3.73 19.46
N PHE A 122 -1.72 -2.39 19.37
CA PHE A 122 -0.50 -1.70 18.96
C PHE A 122 0.69 -1.99 19.87
N GLU A 123 0.46 -2.06 21.19
CA GLU A 123 1.49 -2.43 22.16
C GLU A 123 2.07 -3.82 21.90
N GLN A 124 1.22 -4.82 21.60
CA GLN A 124 1.69 -6.16 21.24
C GLN A 124 2.46 -6.19 19.92
N ILE A 125 2.15 -5.29 18.98
CA ILE A 125 2.90 -5.16 17.73
C ILE A 125 4.29 -4.58 18.03
N LEU A 126 4.37 -3.51 18.84
CA LEU A 126 5.63 -2.86 19.20
C LEU A 126 6.55 -3.72 20.06
N ALA A 127 6.00 -4.67 20.81
CA ALA A 127 6.76 -5.65 21.58
C ALA A 127 7.19 -6.87 20.75
N ASP A 128 6.77 -6.99 19.49
CA ASP A 128 7.08 -8.11 18.61
C ASP A 128 8.29 -7.78 17.73
N ASP A 129 9.42 -8.44 18.01
CA ASP A 129 10.68 -8.25 17.29
C ASP A 129 10.61 -8.72 15.82
N LEU A 130 9.60 -9.52 15.43
CA LEU A 130 9.40 -9.89 14.02
C LEU A 130 8.83 -8.72 13.20
N LEU A 131 8.11 -7.82 13.86
CA LEU A 131 7.40 -6.71 13.22
C LEU A 131 8.15 -5.39 13.34
N THR A 132 8.99 -5.25 14.36
CA THR A 132 9.60 -3.97 14.70
C THR A 132 11.11 -4.03 14.89
N VAL A 133 11.78 -2.96 14.48
CA VAL A 133 13.17 -2.68 14.84
C VAL A 133 13.22 -1.42 15.68
N THR A 134 13.79 -1.51 16.87
CA THR A 134 13.80 -0.41 17.86
C THR A 134 15.18 0.25 17.93
N THR A 135 15.21 1.58 17.95
CA THR A 135 16.41 2.38 18.18
C THR A 135 16.12 3.62 19.03
N LYS A 136 17.15 4.33 19.50
CA LYS A 136 17.02 5.54 20.30
C LYS A 136 17.74 6.71 19.63
N LEU A 137 17.15 7.89 19.71
CA LEU A 137 17.71 9.15 19.26
C LEU A 137 17.80 10.12 20.45
N THR A 138 18.88 10.90 20.53
CA THR A 138 19.11 11.86 21.63
C THR A 138 19.27 13.31 21.15
N ASN A 139 19.34 13.52 19.83
CA ASN A 139 19.61 14.82 19.22
C ASN A 139 18.52 15.18 18.20
N GLY A 140 17.26 15.06 18.60
CA GLY A 140 16.10 15.34 17.75
C GLY A 140 15.68 14.13 16.90
N PRO A 141 14.54 14.27 16.19
CA PRO A 141 14.08 13.24 15.27
C PRO A 141 15.01 13.14 14.06
N LYS A 142 15.00 11.97 13.43
CA LYS A 142 15.71 11.69 12.17
C LYS A 142 14.74 11.05 11.20
N SER A 143 14.90 11.34 9.91
CA SER A 143 14.13 10.64 8.88
C SER A 143 14.42 9.14 8.91
N MET A 144 13.50 8.32 8.39
CA MET A 144 13.63 6.87 8.44
C MET A 144 14.92 6.36 7.77
N GLU A 145 15.41 7.05 6.74
CA GLU A 145 16.64 6.72 6.02
C GLU A 145 17.92 7.05 6.82
N GLN A 146 17.83 7.94 7.81
CA GLN A 146 18.97 8.38 8.62
C GLN A 146 19.16 7.54 9.89
N LEU A 147 18.29 6.55 10.12
CA LEU A 147 18.37 5.66 11.27
C LEU A 147 19.51 4.65 11.12
N SER A 148 20.18 4.32 12.23
CA SER A 148 21.17 3.25 12.29
C SER A 148 20.51 1.86 12.44
N VAL A 149 19.54 1.55 11.59
CA VAL A 149 18.85 0.24 11.52
C VAL A 149 19.23 -0.49 10.24
N ASN A 150 18.84 -1.77 10.09
CA ASN A 150 19.10 -2.58 8.90
C ASN A 150 20.57 -2.53 8.47
N ASN A 151 21.49 -2.87 9.39
CA ASN A 151 22.93 -2.78 9.14
C ASN A 151 23.40 -1.37 8.72
N LYS A 152 22.82 -0.32 9.32
CA LYS A 152 23.09 1.11 9.06
C LYS A 152 22.64 1.62 7.68
N SER A 153 21.82 0.85 6.94
CA SER A 153 21.21 1.32 5.69
C SER A 153 19.95 2.16 5.88
N GLY A 154 19.47 2.29 7.13
CA GLY A 154 18.22 2.98 7.44
C GLY A 154 17.00 2.13 7.12
N ALA A 155 15.83 2.72 7.32
CA ALA A 155 14.55 2.14 6.97
C ALA A 155 14.06 2.72 5.65
N SER A 156 13.61 1.82 4.76
CA SER A 156 13.29 2.17 3.39
C SER A 156 11.79 2.34 3.17
N GLN A 157 10.95 1.62 3.92
CA GLN A 157 9.52 1.48 3.62
C GLN A 157 8.69 1.37 4.91
N GLY A 158 7.37 1.22 4.77
CA GLY A 158 6.47 0.98 5.88
C GLY A 158 6.23 2.19 6.79
N PHE A 159 6.24 1.95 8.09
CA PHE A 159 5.91 2.95 9.10
C PHE A 159 7.05 3.18 10.08
N ILE A 160 7.04 4.34 10.71
CA ILE A 160 8.01 4.73 11.73
C ILE A 160 7.30 5.42 12.88
N LEU A 161 7.43 4.88 14.09
CA LEU A 161 6.86 5.44 15.31
C LEU A 161 7.94 6.15 16.11
N TYR A 162 7.73 7.42 16.44
CA TYR A 162 8.59 8.17 17.36
C TYR A 162 7.86 8.35 18.69
N THR A 163 8.46 7.88 19.79
CA THR A 163 7.85 7.92 21.13
C THR A 163 8.74 8.65 22.13
N VAL A 164 8.13 9.56 22.89
CA VAL A 164 8.68 10.14 24.12
C VAL A 164 7.96 9.50 25.29
N LYS A 165 8.69 8.74 26.14
CA LYS A 165 8.08 8.02 27.28
C LYS A 165 7.77 8.90 28.48
N ASP A 166 8.52 9.98 28.68
CA ASP A 166 8.33 10.94 29.78
C ASP A 166 8.18 12.34 29.19
N ILE A 167 7.02 12.60 28.58
CA ILE A 167 6.68 13.93 28.07
C ILE A 167 6.35 14.90 29.22
N LEU A 168 6.06 14.40 30.42
CA LEU A 168 5.80 15.20 31.63
C LEU A 168 7.01 16.03 32.03
N SER A 169 8.22 15.49 31.90
CA SER A 169 9.47 16.21 32.17
C SER A 169 9.57 17.53 31.39
N LEU A 170 9.02 17.57 30.17
CA LEU A 170 9.02 18.72 29.26
C LEU A 170 7.79 19.62 29.44
N THR A 171 6.62 19.04 29.66
CA THR A 171 5.33 19.78 29.75
C THR A 171 5.01 20.29 31.15
N LYS A 172 5.70 19.76 32.17
CA LYS A 172 5.40 19.98 33.60
C LYS A 172 3.95 19.63 33.96
N GLY A 173 3.36 18.67 33.24
CA GLY A 173 1.98 18.20 33.45
C GLY A 173 0.90 19.14 32.94
N LEU A 174 1.25 20.26 32.28
CA LEU A 174 0.31 21.21 31.70
C LEU A 174 -0.12 20.76 30.30
N ALA A 175 -1.34 21.15 29.90
CA ALA A 175 -1.74 21.07 28.51
C ALA A 175 -0.85 22.00 27.67
N CYS A 176 -0.49 21.57 26.46
CA CYS A 176 0.38 22.36 25.59
C CYS A 176 0.03 22.15 24.12
N GLN A 177 0.39 23.12 23.29
CA GLN A 177 0.39 22.94 21.84
C GLN A 177 1.72 22.29 21.43
N VAL A 178 1.67 21.29 20.57
CA VAL A 178 2.86 20.67 19.98
C VAL A 178 2.87 20.94 18.48
N ASN A 179 4.00 21.45 17.96
CA ASN A 179 4.19 21.78 16.57
C ASN A 179 5.15 20.76 15.93
N VAL A 180 4.68 20.05 14.91
CA VAL A 180 5.49 19.22 14.02
C VAL A 180 5.85 20.08 12.81
N THR A 181 7.12 20.45 12.70
CA THR A 181 7.57 21.49 11.74
C THR A 181 7.87 20.94 10.34
N ALA A 182 8.19 19.65 10.23
CA ALA A 182 8.28 18.95 8.94
C ALA A 182 8.03 17.44 9.11
N VAL A 183 7.10 16.89 8.32
CA VAL A 183 6.72 15.48 8.32
C VAL A 183 6.43 15.00 6.90
N ALA A 184 6.73 13.73 6.62
CA ALA A 184 6.36 13.08 5.38
C ALA A 184 5.98 11.60 5.62
N ASP A 185 4.78 11.12 5.30
CA ASP A 185 3.69 11.83 4.60
C ASP A 185 2.43 11.96 5.46
N ASN A 186 2.04 10.88 6.13
CA ASN A 186 0.80 10.81 6.88
C ASN A 186 1.10 10.40 8.33
N ALA A 187 0.45 11.04 9.31
CA ALA A 187 0.76 10.85 10.71
C ALA A 187 -0.46 10.57 11.57
N VAL A 188 -0.29 9.69 12.56
CA VAL A 188 -1.23 9.47 13.67
C VAL A 188 -0.51 9.79 14.96
N VAL A 189 -1.09 10.70 15.75
CA VAL A 189 -0.52 11.13 17.03
C VAL A 189 -1.29 10.45 18.15
N LEU A 190 -0.56 9.86 19.08
CA LEU A 190 -1.08 9.18 20.25
C LEU A 190 -0.57 9.86 21.53
N ALA A 191 -1.45 10.11 22.49
CA ALA A 191 -1.09 10.46 23.87
C ALA A 191 -1.53 9.35 24.80
N ASN A 192 -0.62 8.81 25.61
CA ASN A 192 -0.89 7.63 26.45
C ASN A 192 -1.49 6.44 25.67
N GLY A 193 -1.05 6.27 24.41
CA GLY A 193 -1.57 5.25 23.49
C GLY A 193 -2.91 5.61 22.82
N GLN A 194 -3.59 6.69 23.22
CA GLN A 194 -4.86 7.13 22.62
C GLN A 194 -4.66 8.10 21.46
N ALA A 195 -5.35 7.88 20.34
CA ALA A 195 -5.28 8.76 19.18
C ALA A 195 -5.91 10.12 19.46
N ILE A 196 -5.13 11.19 19.26
CA ILE A 196 -5.54 12.58 19.50
C ILE A 196 -5.46 13.46 18.25
N PHE A 197 -4.74 13.02 17.21
CA PHE A 197 -4.64 13.76 15.95
C PHE A 197 -4.31 12.83 14.78
N GLN A 198 -4.81 13.16 13.59
CA GLN A 198 -4.53 12.49 12.33
C GLN A 198 -4.21 13.57 11.28
N SER A 199 -3.09 13.44 10.57
CA SER A 199 -2.76 14.34 9.46
C SER A 199 -3.35 13.83 8.15
N LEU A 200 -3.23 14.64 7.09
CA LEU A 200 -3.44 14.21 5.72
C LEU A 200 -2.08 14.14 5.00
N PRO A 201 -1.92 13.31 3.95
CA PRO A 201 -0.64 13.16 3.25
C PRO A 201 -0.11 14.44 2.61
N SER A 202 -0.99 15.42 2.36
CA SER A 202 -0.64 16.72 1.79
C SER A 202 -0.18 17.74 2.84
N ILE A 203 -0.30 17.42 4.13
CA ILE A 203 0.05 18.29 5.25
C ILE A 203 1.45 17.91 5.75
N ASN A 204 2.45 18.71 5.37
CA ASN A 204 3.85 18.49 5.74
C ASN A 204 4.26 19.16 7.06
N GLN A 205 3.37 19.92 7.70
CA GLN A 205 3.56 20.52 9.01
C GLN A 205 2.20 20.66 9.70
N PHE A 206 2.13 20.42 11.00
CA PHE A 206 0.87 20.52 11.73
C PHE A 206 1.10 20.83 13.21
N GLN A 207 0.01 21.21 13.89
CA GLN A 207 -0.01 21.37 15.34
C GLN A 207 -1.19 20.61 15.93
N PHE A 208 -1.04 20.17 17.17
CA PHE A 208 -2.10 19.50 17.93
C PHE A 208 -1.99 19.88 19.40
N ASP A 209 -3.11 19.73 20.12
CA ASP A 209 -3.16 19.94 21.56
C ASP A 209 -2.81 18.64 22.28
N LEU A 210 -1.76 18.67 23.09
CA LEU A 210 -1.41 17.58 23.98
C LEU A 210 -2.16 17.77 25.32
N PRO A 211 -2.96 16.80 25.76
CA PRO A 211 -3.69 16.90 27.01
C PRO A 211 -2.77 17.07 28.23
N ALA A 212 -3.26 17.78 29.24
CA ALA A 212 -2.59 17.84 30.54
C ALA A 212 -2.41 16.43 31.11
N LYS A 213 -1.31 16.22 31.83
CA LYS A 213 -0.94 14.91 32.43
C LYS A 213 -0.73 13.76 31.43
N ALA A 214 -0.55 14.04 30.12
CA ALA A 214 -0.04 13.03 29.21
C ALA A 214 1.35 12.56 29.69
N GLU A 215 1.53 11.25 29.85
CA GLU A 215 2.78 10.62 30.30
C GLU A 215 3.70 10.36 29.12
N ASN A 216 3.12 9.89 28.01
CA ASN A 216 3.83 9.67 26.76
C ASN A 216 3.16 10.33 25.56
N LEU A 217 3.99 10.63 24.56
CA LEU A 217 3.59 11.10 23.24
C LEU A 217 4.20 10.17 22.21
N SER A 218 3.40 9.68 21.26
CA SER A 218 3.87 8.95 20.10
C SER A 218 3.36 9.56 18.79
N ILE A 219 4.21 9.61 17.77
CA ILE A 219 3.86 10.06 16.42
C ILE A 219 4.21 8.93 15.47
N LEU A 220 3.19 8.23 14.97
CA LEU A 220 3.34 7.23 13.93
C LEU A 220 3.31 7.94 12.58
N VAL A 221 4.36 7.79 11.79
CA VAL A 221 4.44 8.33 10.43
C VAL A 221 4.47 7.19 9.42
N GLU A 222 3.61 7.28 8.41
CA GLU A 222 3.58 6.38 7.28
C GLU A 222 4.38 6.96 6.11
N ASN A 223 5.31 6.16 5.58
CA ASN A 223 5.89 6.41 4.26
C ASN A 223 4.90 5.89 3.20
N MET A 224 4.24 6.81 2.50
CA MET A 224 3.21 6.47 1.51
C MET A 224 3.74 6.24 0.09
N GLY A 225 5.06 6.22 -0.10
CA GLY A 225 5.71 6.07 -1.40
C GLY A 225 6.65 7.25 -1.69
N ARG A 226 7.87 6.98 -2.13
CA ARG A 226 8.76 8.08 -2.53
C ARG A 226 8.36 8.65 -3.88
N ILE A 227 8.61 9.95 -4.04
CA ILE A 227 8.37 10.64 -5.31
C ILE A 227 9.20 9.94 -6.40
N ASN A 228 8.56 9.60 -7.52
CA ASN A 228 9.18 8.91 -8.65
C ASN A 228 9.12 9.72 -9.96
N PHE A 229 8.60 10.95 -9.90
CA PHE A 229 8.53 11.87 -11.03
C PHE A 229 8.56 13.33 -10.56
N GLY A 230 9.25 14.18 -11.31
CA GLY A 230 9.31 15.63 -11.08
C GLY A 230 10.54 16.10 -10.29
N PRO A 231 10.61 17.41 -9.95
CA PRO A 231 11.84 18.03 -9.43
C PRO A 231 12.14 17.70 -7.95
N MET A 232 11.27 16.95 -7.26
CA MET A 232 11.36 16.68 -5.83
C MET A 232 11.87 15.26 -5.51
N LEU A 233 12.43 14.55 -6.49
CA LEU A 233 12.93 13.17 -6.35
C LEU A 233 13.94 13.03 -5.20
N ASP A 234 14.92 13.92 -5.12
CA ASP A 234 16.00 13.93 -4.13
C ASP A 234 15.56 14.44 -2.75
N ARG A 235 14.38 15.05 -2.65
CA ARG A 235 13.81 15.65 -1.44
C ARG A 235 12.70 14.81 -0.80
N SER A 236 12.54 13.56 -1.24
CA SER A 236 11.47 12.66 -0.78
C SER A 236 11.86 11.81 0.44
N ARG A 237 12.51 12.41 1.45
CA ARG A 237 12.76 11.77 2.76
C ARG A 237 11.45 11.53 3.50
N LYS A 238 11.41 10.54 4.40
CA LYS A 238 10.17 10.09 5.08
C LYS A 238 10.33 10.02 6.59
N GLY A 239 9.24 10.21 7.33
CA GLY A 239 9.24 10.32 8.79
C GLY A 239 9.13 11.76 9.27
N LEU A 240 9.64 12.04 10.48
CA LEU A 240 9.82 13.39 10.97
C LEU A 240 11.11 13.96 10.37
N LEU A 241 11.00 15.09 9.68
CA LEU A 241 12.08 15.67 8.87
C LEU A 241 12.76 16.87 9.53
N ASP A 242 12.12 17.43 10.56
CA ASP A 242 12.63 18.54 11.36
C ASP A 242 12.08 18.42 12.81
N LYS A 243 12.46 19.35 13.67
CA LYS A 243 12.13 19.43 15.09
C LYS A 243 10.62 19.35 15.38
N VAL A 244 10.32 18.79 16.55
CA VAL A 244 9.00 18.86 17.18
C VAL A 244 9.11 19.76 18.40
N LEU A 245 8.25 20.77 18.48
CA LEU A 245 8.32 21.83 19.49
C LEU A 245 7.09 21.83 20.40
N ILE A 246 7.29 21.93 21.70
CA ILE A 246 6.24 22.22 22.68
C ILE A 246 6.14 23.73 22.84
N ASN A 247 4.93 24.26 22.69
CA ASN A 247 4.56 25.68 22.72
C ASN A 247 5.49 26.55 21.84
N GLY A 248 5.93 26.02 20.70
CA GLY A 248 6.86 26.66 19.77
C GLY A 248 8.28 26.93 20.31
N LYS A 249 8.64 26.45 21.51
CA LYS A 249 9.87 26.84 22.21
C LYS A 249 10.76 25.67 22.63
N ILE A 250 10.18 24.63 23.21
CA ILE A 250 10.92 23.50 23.78
C ILE A 250 11.01 22.40 22.74
N GLU A 251 12.21 22.12 22.25
CA GLU A 251 12.44 21.02 21.32
C GLU A 251 12.46 19.66 22.02
N ILE A 252 11.75 18.69 21.45
CA ILE A 252 11.80 17.29 21.86
C ILE A 252 13.01 16.61 21.19
N LYS A 253 14.02 16.28 22.00
CA LYS A 253 15.29 15.73 21.49
C LYS A 253 15.44 14.21 21.64
N GLU A 254 14.81 13.64 22.66
CA GLU A 254 14.94 12.22 22.98
C GLU A 254 13.74 11.42 22.45
N TRP A 255 14.03 10.42 21.63
CA TRP A 255 13.02 9.58 20.99
C TRP A 255 13.40 8.10 21.07
N ILE A 256 12.41 7.27 21.40
CA ILE A 256 12.45 5.84 21.11
C ILE A 256 11.73 5.65 19.77
N VAL A 257 12.42 5.04 18.82
CA VAL A 257 11.92 4.89 17.46
C VAL A 257 11.70 3.42 17.16
N HIS A 258 10.49 3.07 16.70
CA HIS A 258 10.17 1.74 16.16
C HIS A 258 9.96 1.84 14.66
N VAL A 259 10.59 0.96 13.89
CA VAL A 259 10.41 0.84 12.44
C VAL A 259 9.57 -0.40 12.15
N LEU A 260 8.49 -0.23 11.38
CA LEU A 260 7.56 -1.29 10.97
C LEU A 260 7.61 -1.48 9.45
N GLU A 261 8.60 -2.24 8.97
CA GLU A 261 8.77 -2.54 7.54
C GLU A 261 8.09 -3.85 7.12
N PHE A 262 7.68 -4.70 8.08
CA PHE A 262 7.07 -6.02 7.83
C PHE A 262 7.92 -6.94 6.90
N ARG A 263 9.26 -6.81 6.93
CA ARG A 263 10.17 -7.54 6.01
C ARG A 263 10.09 -9.06 6.13
N GLN A 264 9.80 -9.58 7.33
CA GLN A 264 9.75 -11.02 7.59
C GLN A 264 8.39 -11.63 7.22
N GLY A 265 7.46 -10.84 6.67
CA GLY A 265 6.07 -11.24 6.49
C GLY A 265 5.33 -11.36 7.82
N THR A 266 4.06 -11.72 7.75
CA THR A 266 3.15 -11.74 8.91
C THR A 266 2.63 -13.13 9.26
N SER A 267 2.95 -14.16 8.48
CA SER A 267 2.39 -15.51 8.59
C SER A 267 2.76 -16.25 9.89
N ASN A 268 3.90 -15.94 10.50
CA ASN A 268 4.38 -16.60 11.72
C ASN A 268 3.97 -15.88 13.02
N ILE A 269 3.12 -14.86 12.91
CA ILE A 269 2.64 -14.11 14.06
C ILE A 269 1.67 -14.99 14.87
N ASN A 270 1.94 -15.13 16.18
CA ASN A 270 1.15 -15.93 17.11
C ASN A 270 0.57 -15.08 18.25
N GLY A 271 -0.24 -15.68 19.13
CA GLY A 271 -0.77 -14.99 20.32
C GLY A 271 -1.80 -13.91 19.99
N TRP A 272 -2.70 -14.23 19.07
CA TRP A 272 -3.84 -13.38 18.70
C TRP A 272 -4.84 -13.30 19.84
N LYS A 273 -5.30 -12.09 20.17
CA LYS A 273 -6.45 -11.91 21.03
C LYS A 273 -7.71 -12.28 20.24
N PRO A 274 -8.67 -13.01 20.83
CA PRO A 274 -9.93 -13.29 20.16
C PRO A 274 -10.71 -11.99 19.98
N MET A 275 -11.48 -11.90 18.90
CA MET A 275 -12.46 -10.81 18.76
C MET A 275 -13.50 -10.91 19.89
N GLN A 276 -13.82 -9.77 20.51
CA GLN A 276 -14.91 -9.73 21.49
C GLN A 276 -16.26 -9.89 20.78
N THR A 277 -17.20 -10.56 21.42
CA THR A 277 -18.56 -10.78 20.87
C THR A 277 -19.41 -9.50 20.85
N THR A 278 -18.99 -8.47 21.60
CA THR A 278 -19.60 -7.14 21.60
C THR A 278 -18.70 -6.19 20.79
N PRO A 279 -19.21 -5.59 19.69
CA PRO A 279 -18.46 -4.60 18.93
C PRO A 279 -18.09 -3.39 19.80
N ASP A 280 -16.89 -2.83 19.62
CA ASP A 280 -16.61 -1.48 20.14
C ASP A 280 -17.65 -0.54 19.51
N ALA A 281 -18.37 0.25 20.32
CA ALA A 281 -19.58 0.98 19.90
C ALA A 281 -19.39 1.94 18.69
N THR A 282 -18.15 2.20 18.29
CA THR A 282 -17.82 3.16 17.22
C THR A 282 -17.00 2.55 16.07
N ASN A 283 -16.51 1.31 16.17
CA ASN A 283 -15.53 0.73 15.23
C ASN A 283 -14.27 1.59 15.00
N ILE A 284 -13.98 2.56 15.87
CA ILE A 284 -12.81 3.45 15.78
C ILE A 284 -11.67 2.90 16.64
N LEU A 285 -10.48 2.87 16.07
CA LEU A 285 -9.25 2.53 16.76
C LEU A 285 -8.75 3.68 17.64
N GLN A 286 -9.25 3.72 18.88
CA GLN A 286 -8.83 4.72 19.85
C GLN A 286 -7.42 4.50 20.37
N ASN A 287 -6.99 3.24 20.54
CA ASN A 287 -5.71 2.90 21.19
C ASN A 287 -4.58 2.61 20.17
N GLY A 288 -4.55 3.39 19.09
CA GLY A 288 -3.60 3.23 17.98
C GLY A 288 -3.94 2.07 17.02
N PRO A 289 -3.08 1.86 16.01
CA PRO A 289 -3.29 0.84 14.98
C PRO A 289 -3.42 -0.58 15.53
N ARG A 290 -4.13 -1.43 14.81
CA ARG A 290 -4.26 -2.85 15.15
C ARG A 290 -3.90 -3.71 13.96
N LEU A 291 -3.40 -4.91 14.26
CA LEU A 291 -3.21 -5.96 13.27
C LEU A 291 -4.34 -6.97 13.46
N PHE A 292 -5.15 -7.18 12.45
CA PHE A 292 -6.26 -8.14 12.45
C PHE A 292 -5.87 -9.42 11.70
N LEU A 293 -6.50 -10.53 12.05
CA LEU A 293 -6.37 -11.83 11.41
C LEU A 293 -7.76 -12.34 11.04
N ALA A 294 -7.89 -12.80 9.81
CA ALA A 294 -8.99 -13.63 9.34
C ALA A 294 -8.42 -14.92 8.74
N THR A 295 -9.14 -16.02 8.89
CA THR A 295 -8.74 -17.30 8.33
C THR A 295 -9.88 -17.94 7.57
N PHE A 296 -9.60 -18.54 6.43
CA PHE A 296 -10.61 -19.20 5.61
C PHE A 296 -10.06 -20.49 4.97
N PRO A 297 -10.85 -21.56 4.90
CA PRO A 297 -10.44 -22.80 4.26
C PRO A 297 -10.66 -22.77 2.75
N ILE A 298 -9.79 -23.46 2.02
CA ILE A 298 -10.01 -23.89 0.63
C ILE A 298 -9.90 -25.41 0.59
N ASP A 299 -11.03 -26.10 0.41
CA ASP A 299 -11.11 -27.56 0.58
C ASP A 299 -10.44 -28.36 -0.55
N ASN A 300 -10.33 -27.77 -1.75
CA ASN A 300 -9.80 -28.44 -2.93
C ASN A 300 -8.91 -27.50 -3.76
N GLN A 301 -7.79 -28.03 -4.27
CA GLN A 301 -6.85 -27.33 -5.15
C GLN A 301 -7.52 -26.72 -6.39
N GLN A 302 -8.57 -27.37 -6.93
CA GLN A 302 -9.30 -26.88 -8.10
C GLN A 302 -10.12 -25.61 -7.84
N LEU A 303 -10.38 -25.28 -6.57
CA LEU A 303 -11.07 -24.05 -6.16
C LEU A 303 -10.11 -22.88 -6.00
N ILE A 304 -8.80 -23.11 -6.11
CA ILE A 304 -7.81 -22.04 -6.06
C ILE A 304 -7.89 -21.25 -7.37
N GLY A 305 -8.24 -19.98 -7.24
CA GLY A 305 -8.25 -19.01 -8.32
C GLY A 305 -7.83 -17.65 -7.76
N ASP A 306 -7.51 -16.75 -8.67
CA ASP A 306 -7.25 -15.36 -8.31
C ASP A 306 -8.49 -14.77 -7.64
N THR A 307 -8.30 -13.88 -6.67
CA THR A 307 -9.39 -13.22 -5.97
C THR A 307 -9.02 -11.78 -5.63
N ASN A 308 -9.95 -11.04 -5.05
CA ASN A 308 -9.76 -9.65 -4.70
C ASN A 308 -10.28 -9.40 -3.29
N LEU A 309 -9.41 -8.91 -2.41
CA LEU A 309 -9.78 -8.51 -1.05
C LEU A 309 -10.49 -7.17 -1.07
N ASN A 310 -11.79 -7.17 -0.83
CA ASN A 310 -12.62 -5.98 -0.71
C ASN A 310 -12.52 -5.40 0.70
N LEU A 311 -12.13 -4.12 0.79
CA LEU A 311 -11.90 -3.37 2.03
C LEU A 311 -12.82 -2.14 2.12
N ASP A 312 -14.03 -2.23 1.58
CA ASP A 312 -15.05 -1.18 1.71
C ASP A 312 -15.78 -1.17 3.08
N PHE A 313 -16.51 -0.07 3.30
CA PHE A 313 -17.38 0.24 4.45
C PHE A 313 -16.68 0.49 5.78
N ASP A 314 -16.14 -0.55 6.41
CA ASP A 314 -15.69 -0.49 7.81
C ASP A 314 -14.18 -0.34 7.96
N TRP A 315 -13.42 -0.62 6.89
CA TRP A 315 -11.98 -0.46 6.83
C TRP A 315 -11.64 0.89 6.24
N SER A 316 -10.61 1.54 6.78
CA SER A 316 -10.28 2.91 6.39
C SER A 316 -8.96 2.99 5.65
N LYS A 317 -7.85 2.62 6.29
CA LYS A 317 -6.53 2.81 5.71
C LYS A 317 -5.53 1.90 6.36
N GLY A 318 -4.73 1.23 5.53
CA GLY A 318 -3.74 0.31 6.05
C GLY A 318 -2.98 -0.46 4.99
N VAL A 319 -2.43 -1.59 5.42
CA VAL A 319 -1.84 -2.60 4.55
C VAL A 319 -2.41 -3.98 4.85
N ALA A 320 -2.53 -4.80 3.82
CA ALA A 320 -3.04 -6.15 3.92
C ALA A 320 -2.01 -7.19 3.47
N PHE A 321 -2.13 -8.39 4.03
CA PHE A 321 -1.26 -9.51 3.76
C PHE A 321 -2.08 -10.76 3.49
N CYS A 322 -1.65 -11.59 2.54
CA CYS A 322 -2.19 -12.93 2.30
C CYS A 322 -1.09 -13.95 2.55
N ASN A 323 -1.30 -14.86 3.52
CA ASN A 323 -0.31 -15.88 3.90
C ASN A 323 1.11 -15.29 4.14
N GLY A 324 1.16 -14.09 4.74
CA GLY A 324 2.40 -13.37 5.02
C GLY A 324 2.96 -12.52 3.87
N PHE A 325 2.44 -12.65 2.65
CA PHE A 325 2.81 -11.81 1.51
C PHE A 325 2.09 -10.47 1.58
N ASN A 326 2.83 -9.36 1.46
CA ASN A 326 2.27 -8.00 1.53
C ASN A 326 1.58 -7.62 0.21
N LEU A 327 0.25 -7.59 0.22
CA LEU A 327 -0.58 -7.23 -0.93
C LEU A 327 -0.46 -5.76 -1.29
N GLY A 328 -0.09 -4.92 -0.32
CA GLY A 328 0.05 -3.49 -0.48
C GLY A 328 -0.97 -2.70 0.32
N ARG A 329 -1.16 -1.45 -0.10
CA ARG A 329 -1.91 -0.43 0.65
C ARG A 329 -3.36 -0.37 0.20
N TYR A 330 -4.27 -0.14 1.13
CA TYR A 330 -5.64 0.26 0.82
C TYR A 330 -5.98 1.57 1.51
N TRP A 331 -6.92 2.29 0.93
CA TRP A 331 -7.49 3.50 1.52
C TRP A 331 -8.90 3.74 0.99
N ASN A 332 -9.86 3.87 1.89
CA ASN A 332 -11.29 4.03 1.59
C ASN A 332 -11.66 5.34 0.87
N VAL A 333 -10.71 6.25 0.65
CA VAL A 333 -10.89 7.40 -0.24
C VAL A 333 -10.92 6.99 -1.72
N GLY A 334 -10.46 5.78 -2.05
CA GLY A 334 -10.46 5.25 -3.41
C GLY A 334 -9.40 5.87 -4.33
N PRO A 335 -9.51 5.67 -5.66
CA PRO A 335 -10.62 4.98 -6.34
C PRO A 335 -10.60 3.44 -6.16
N GLN A 336 -9.42 2.85 -5.93
CA GLN A 336 -9.25 1.42 -5.68
C GLN A 336 -9.90 1.00 -4.35
N ARG A 337 -10.77 -0.01 -4.39
CA ARG A 337 -11.47 -0.60 -3.23
C ARG A 337 -11.05 -2.03 -2.91
N THR A 338 -10.44 -2.71 -3.88
CA THR A 338 -9.97 -4.08 -3.73
C THR A 338 -8.47 -4.24 -3.92
N LEU A 339 -7.87 -5.18 -3.21
CA LEU A 339 -6.49 -5.62 -3.43
C LEU A 339 -6.48 -6.97 -4.14
N TYR A 340 -5.78 -7.05 -5.28
CA TYR A 340 -5.62 -8.28 -6.04
C TYR A 340 -4.81 -9.32 -5.24
N ILE A 341 -5.30 -10.55 -5.20
CA ILE A 341 -4.65 -11.72 -4.60
C ILE A 341 -4.46 -12.77 -5.71
N PRO A 342 -3.23 -12.94 -6.22
CA PRO A 342 -2.91 -14.02 -7.14
C PRO A 342 -3.16 -15.40 -6.52
N ALA A 343 -3.65 -16.35 -7.32
CA ALA A 343 -3.86 -17.74 -6.94
C ALA A 343 -2.59 -18.39 -6.33
N GLN A 344 -1.40 -17.96 -6.74
CA GLN A 344 -0.12 -18.48 -6.27
C GLN A 344 0.17 -18.13 -4.81
N LEU A 345 -0.55 -17.16 -4.22
CA LEU A 345 -0.45 -16.84 -2.80
C LEU A 345 -1.37 -17.73 -1.95
N LEU A 346 -2.30 -18.47 -2.57
CA LEU A 346 -3.29 -19.30 -1.89
C LEU A 346 -2.88 -20.77 -1.90
N VAL A 347 -3.30 -21.50 -0.88
CA VAL A 347 -3.02 -22.93 -0.72
C VAL A 347 -4.30 -23.72 -0.41
N LYS A 348 -4.31 -25.00 -0.74
CA LYS A 348 -5.33 -25.93 -0.22
C LYS A 348 -5.16 -26.01 1.31
N GLY A 349 -6.27 -25.88 2.04
CA GLY A 349 -6.29 -25.81 3.50
C GLY A 349 -6.56 -24.40 4.00
N VAL A 350 -6.03 -24.06 5.18
CA VAL A 350 -6.32 -22.78 5.84
C VAL A 350 -5.42 -21.69 5.29
N ASN A 351 -6.02 -20.63 4.77
CA ASN A 351 -5.36 -19.40 4.34
C ASN A 351 -5.61 -18.31 5.37
N GLN A 352 -4.70 -17.34 5.44
CA GLN A 352 -4.74 -16.22 6.37
C GLN A 352 -4.75 -14.90 5.60
N ILE A 353 -5.67 -14.01 5.97
CA ILE A 353 -5.62 -12.59 5.62
C ILE A 353 -5.30 -11.81 6.89
N GLN A 354 -4.32 -10.92 6.81
CA GLN A 354 -3.95 -10.05 7.92
C GLN A 354 -3.99 -8.59 7.50
N ILE A 355 -4.44 -7.71 8.38
CA ILE A 355 -4.65 -6.29 8.06
C ILE A 355 -4.09 -5.42 9.17
N PHE A 356 -3.10 -4.61 8.85
CA PHE A 356 -2.65 -3.52 9.71
C PHE A 356 -3.47 -2.27 9.38
N GLU A 357 -4.41 -1.93 10.25
CA GLU A 357 -5.42 -0.86 10.08
C GLU A 357 -5.13 0.30 11.05
N LEU A 358 -5.30 1.53 10.56
CA LEU A 358 -4.89 2.75 11.26
C LEU A 358 -6.03 3.45 12.00
N TYR A 359 -7.27 3.42 11.49
CA TYR A 359 -8.34 4.30 12.00
C TYR A 359 -9.65 3.59 12.35
N THR A 360 -10.25 2.82 11.45
CA THR A 360 -11.53 2.13 11.70
C THR A 360 -11.45 0.69 11.26
N TYR A 361 -12.15 -0.21 11.93
CA TYR A 361 -12.07 -1.62 11.61
C TYR A 361 -13.45 -2.26 11.43
N GLY A 362 -13.51 -3.25 10.53
CA GLY A 362 -14.68 -4.09 10.34
C GLY A 362 -14.62 -5.39 11.12
N SER A 363 -15.77 -6.03 11.29
CA SER A 363 -15.84 -7.41 11.80
C SER A 363 -15.60 -8.46 10.69
N ASN A 364 -15.62 -8.03 9.44
CA ASN A 364 -15.64 -8.89 8.26
C ASN A 364 -14.68 -8.42 7.16
N LEU A 365 -14.25 -9.38 6.35
CA LEU A 365 -13.61 -9.18 5.06
C LEU A 365 -14.40 -9.89 3.98
N THR A 366 -14.33 -9.42 2.74
CA THR A 366 -14.96 -10.12 1.62
C THR A 366 -13.95 -10.35 0.51
N LEU A 367 -13.87 -11.58 0.02
CA LEU A 367 -13.06 -11.96 -1.13
C LEU A 367 -13.97 -12.14 -2.35
N VAL A 368 -13.79 -11.31 -3.37
CA VAL A 368 -14.63 -11.24 -4.58
C VAL A 368 -13.85 -11.63 -5.83
N ASP A 369 -14.53 -12.16 -6.84
CA ASP A 369 -13.93 -12.56 -8.11
C ASP A 369 -13.63 -11.39 -9.07
N THR A 370 -14.24 -10.24 -8.83
CA THR A 370 -14.14 -9.06 -9.71
C THR A 370 -13.53 -7.88 -8.96
N PRO A 371 -12.49 -7.21 -9.50
CA PRO A 371 -11.89 -6.07 -8.84
C PRO A 371 -12.80 -4.84 -8.89
N LEU A 372 -12.66 -3.98 -7.87
CA LEU A 372 -13.32 -2.68 -7.77
C LEU A 372 -12.24 -1.59 -7.81
N LEU A 373 -11.90 -1.11 -9.00
CA LEU A 373 -10.81 -0.14 -9.21
C LEU A 373 -11.30 1.31 -9.33
N ASN A 374 -12.56 1.51 -9.72
CA ASN A 374 -13.20 2.81 -9.88
C ASN A 374 -14.59 2.78 -9.24
N GLN A 375 -15.05 3.89 -8.65
CA GLN A 375 -16.48 4.11 -8.49
C GLN A 375 -17.01 4.50 -9.88
N GLY A 376 -17.86 3.65 -10.44
CA GLY A 376 -18.60 3.96 -11.68
C GLY A 376 -19.49 5.18 -11.52
#